data_AF-A0A7K8JFW6-F1
#
_entry.id   AF-A0A7K8JFW6-F1
#
_cell.length_a   1.000
_cell.length_b   1.000
_cell.length_c   1.000
_cell.angle_alpha   90.00
_cell.angle_beta   90.00
_cell.angle_gamma   90.00
#
_symmetry.space_group_name_H-M   'P 1'
#
loop_
_entity.id
_entity.type
_entity.pdbx_description
1 polymer ?
#
loop_
_entity_poly.entity_id
_entity_poly.type
_entity_poly.pdbx_seq_one_letter_code
_entity_poly.pdbx_strand_id
1 'polypeptide(L)'
;GASRKEEKEVEAERAVPEKEESSEPSPICPPPHSRSYLPPEDLQSCLESRVREVFGLSVPEDWQQTPLRENKLKHRLLAQLAAELGHAVPNSRLHQMRRAGDVLGFYRTPVKDGTKLDEFAAAELPPNLKIIWQQ
;
A
#
# COMPACT_ATOMS: atom_id res chain seq x y z
N GLY A 1 38.98 -68.00 -40.35
CA GLY A 1 38.60 -66.70 -40.91
C GLY A 1 37.11 -66.68 -41.09
N ALA A 2 36.45 -65.68 -40.50
CA ALA A 2 35.20 -65.06 -40.94
C ALA A 2 34.64 -64.27 -39.75
N SER A 3 34.98 -62.99 -39.70
CA SER A 3 34.34 -62.01 -38.81
C SER A 3 32.91 -61.77 -39.27
N ARG A 4 31.96 -61.73 -38.33
CA ARG A 4 30.72 -60.97 -38.50
C ARG A 4 30.27 -60.46 -37.13
N LYS A 5 30.24 -59.13 -37.00
CA LYS A 5 29.72 -58.38 -35.85
C LYS A 5 28.21 -58.56 -35.76
N GLU A 6 27.70 -58.73 -34.54
CA GLU A 6 26.30 -58.49 -34.21
C GLU A 6 26.24 -57.66 -32.92
N GLU A 7 25.49 -56.57 -33.00
CA GLU A 7 25.26 -55.59 -31.95
C GLU A 7 24.03 -56.02 -31.16
N LYS A 8 24.14 -56.14 -29.83
CA LYS A 8 22.99 -56.12 -28.93
C LYS A 8 23.46 -55.93 -27.49
N GLU A 9 23.02 -54.84 -26.87
CA GLU A 9 22.37 -54.88 -25.55
C GLU A 9 21.75 -53.51 -25.27
N VAL A 10 20.41 -53.52 -25.26
CA VAL A 10 19.55 -52.43 -24.84
C VAL A 10 19.31 -52.66 -23.36
N GLU A 11 19.97 -51.89 -22.50
CA GLU A 11 19.64 -51.84 -21.08
C GLU A 11 18.73 -50.64 -20.84
N ALA A 12 17.47 -50.94 -20.56
CA ALA A 12 16.43 -49.99 -20.25
C ALA A 12 16.57 -49.55 -18.78
N GLU A 13 17.37 -48.52 -18.53
CA GLU A 13 17.31 -47.81 -17.26
C GLU A 13 16.17 -46.78 -17.32
N ARG A 14 15.11 -47.13 -16.59
CA ARG A 14 13.92 -46.33 -16.36
C ARG A 14 14.32 -45.12 -15.51
N ALA A 15 14.80 -44.06 -16.15
CA ALA A 15 14.98 -42.76 -15.52
C ALA A 15 13.61 -42.24 -15.07
N VAL A 16 13.39 -42.26 -13.76
CA VAL A 16 12.33 -41.50 -13.13
C VAL A 16 12.64 -40.03 -13.42
N PRO A 17 11.77 -39.26 -14.09
CA PRO A 17 12.00 -37.84 -14.20
C PRO A 17 11.92 -37.28 -12.78
N GLU A 18 13.07 -36.85 -12.26
CA GLU A 18 13.13 -35.95 -11.12
C GLU A 18 12.21 -34.80 -11.49
N LYS A 19 11.09 -34.69 -10.79
CA LYS A 19 10.27 -33.49 -10.85
C LYS A 19 11.21 -32.39 -10.38
N GLU A 20 11.65 -31.56 -11.33
CA GLU A 20 12.13 -30.23 -11.04
C GLU A 20 11.02 -29.57 -10.21
N GLU A 21 11.19 -29.65 -8.89
CA GLU A 21 10.48 -28.83 -7.95
C GLU A 21 10.96 -27.41 -8.26
N SER A 22 10.25 -26.79 -9.22
CA SER A 22 10.34 -25.38 -9.51
C SER A 22 10.05 -24.70 -8.18
N SER A 23 11.14 -24.35 -7.49
CA SER A 23 11.15 -23.73 -6.19
C SER A 23 10.50 -22.37 -6.37
N GLU A 24 9.17 -22.31 -6.23
CA GLU A 24 8.46 -21.04 -6.13
C GLU A 24 9.10 -20.28 -4.96
N PRO A 25 9.64 -19.07 -5.21
CA PRO A 25 10.26 -18.30 -4.14
C PRO A 25 9.18 -18.04 -3.08
N SER A 26 9.45 -18.47 -1.86
CA SER A 26 8.54 -18.26 -0.74
C SER A 26 8.22 -16.77 -0.60
N PRO A 27 6.97 -16.38 -0.33
CA PRO A 27 6.62 -14.97 -0.23
C PRO A 27 7.39 -14.33 0.92
N ILE A 28 8.33 -13.45 0.58
CA ILE A 28 9.12 -12.69 1.56
C ILE A 28 8.24 -11.57 2.11
N CYS A 29 8.29 -11.36 3.42
CA CYS A 29 7.58 -10.26 4.07
C CYS A 29 8.08 -8.92 3.51
N PRO A 30 7.19 -8.04 2.99
CA PRO A 30 7.61 -6.73 2.55
C PRO A 30 8.09 -5.88 3.74
N PRO A 31 8.96 -4.89 3.50
CA PRO A 31 9.37 -3.98 4.55
C PRO A 31 8.17 -3.21 5.13
N PRO A 32 8.16 -2.90 6.44
CA PRO A 32 7.12 -2.06 7.02
C PRO A 32 7.17 -0.65 6.42
N HIS A 33 6.00 -0.05 6.19
CA HIS A 33 5.90 1.34 5.73
C HIS A 33 5.90 2.32 6.91
N SER A 34 6.48 3.50 6.70
CA SER A 34 6.33 4.64 7.60
C SER A 34 4.85 5.04 7.68
N ARG A 35 4.43 5.53 8.85
CA ARG A 35 3.07 6.05 9.05
C ARG A 35 2.99 7.56 8.85
N SER A 36 4.12 8.20 8.53
CA SER A 36 4.14 9.61 8.18
C SER A 36 3.29 9.84 6.93
N TYR A 37 2.55 10.93 6.94
CA TYR A 37 1.72 11.35 5.84
C TYR A 37 1.81 12.85 5.69
N LEU A 38 2.15 13.30 4.48
CA LEU A 38 2.11 14.69 4.08
C LEU A 38 1.10 14.85 2.95
N PRO A 39 0.12 15.77 3.09
CA PRO A 39 -0.86 16.00 2.04
C PRO A 39 -0.19 16.52 0.76
N PRO A 40 -0.46 15.93 -0.41
CA PRO A 40 -0.04 16.48 -1.68
C PRO A 40 -0.67 17.84 -1.96
N GLU A 41 0.01 18.68 -2.74
CA GLU A 41 -0.53 20.00 -3.13
C GLU A 41 -1.78 19.89 -4.01
N ASP A 42 -1.84 18.86 -4.85
CA ASP A 42 -2.92 18.54 -5.78
C ASP A 42 -4.02 17.67 -5.14
N LEU A 43 -4.02 17.51 -3.81
CA LEU A 43 -4.97 16.66 -3.08
C LEU A 43 -6.43 16.90 -3.49
N GLN A 44 -6.84 18.15 -3.65
CA GLN A 44 -8.23 18.48 -4.03
C GLN A 44 -8.58 17.94 -5.42
N SER A 45 -7.71 18.17 -6.40
CA SER A 45 -7.89 17.72 -7.78
C SER A 45 -7.89 16.20 -7.89
N CYS A 46 -6.99 15.52 -7.17
CA CYS A 46 -6.96 14.06 -7.09
C CYS A 46 -8.25 13.51 -6.47
N LEU A 47 -8.70 14.07 -5.35
CA LEU A 47 -9.92 13.60 -4.68
C LEU A 47 -11.17 13.84 -5.53
N GLU A 48 -11.27 15.01 -6.17
CA GLU A 48 -12.36 15.33 -7.08
C GLU A 48 -12.42 14.34 -8.26
N SER A 49 -11.28 14.08 -8.90
CA SER A 49 -11.23 13.14 -10.03
C SER A 49 -11.65 11.73 -9.62
N ARG A 50 -11.21 11.25 -8.45
CA ARG A 50 -11.62 9.95 -7.89
C ARG A 50 -13.10 9.90 -7.50
N VAL A 51 -13.63 10.96 -6.91
CA VAL A 51 -15.07 11.03 -6.58
C VAL A 51 -15.89 10.99 -7.86
N ARG A 52 -15.52 11.75 -8.90
CA ARG A 52 -16.18 11.72 -10.21
C ARG A 52 -16.05 10.35 -10.89
N GLU A 53 -14.92 9.68 -10.78
CA GLU A 53 -14.71 8.31 -11.31
C GLU A 53 -15.63 7.28 -10.64
N VAL A 54 -15.76 7.33 -9.31
CA VAL A 54 -16.50 6.32 -8.53
C VAL A 54 -18.00 6.56 -8.53
N PHE A 55 -18.43 7.82 -8.41
CA PHE A 55 -19.84 8.20 -8.27
C PHE A 55 -20.48 8.70 -9.58
N GLY A 56 -19.67 9.01 -10.61
CA GLY A 56 -20.15 9.36 -11.94
C GLY A 56 -21.11 10.56 -11.96
N LEU A 57 -22.24 10.40 -12.63
CA LEU A 57 -23.28 11.42 -12.79
C LEU A 57 -24.01 11.81 -11.49
N SER A 58 -23.82 11.04 -10.40
CA SER A 58 -24.44 11.35 -9.11
C SER A 58 -23.70 12.44 -8.32
N VAL A 59 -22.59 12.95 -8.85
CA VAL A 59 -21.78 13.99 -8.20
C VAL A 59 -22.45 15.36 -8.41
N PRO A 60 -22.81 16.08 -7.32
CA PRO A 60 -23.29 17.45 -7.42
C PRO A 60 -22.18 18.42 -7.87
N GLU A 61 -22.56 19.64 -8.26
CA GLU A 61 -21.61 20.70 -8.64
C GLU A 61 -20.56 20.94 -7.54
N ASP A 62 -21.00 21.03 -6.28
CA ASP A 62 -20.10 20.97 -5.12
C ASP A 62 -19.81 19.51 -4.77
N TRP A 63 -18.80 18.93 -5.42
CA TRP A 63 -18.42 17.53 -5.26
C TRP A 63 -18.14 17.14 -3.81
N GLN A 64 -17.77 18.08 -2.94
CA GLN A 64 -17.50 17.80 -1.52
C GLN A 64 -18.78 17.38 -0.77
N GLN A 65 -19.96 17.77 -1.26
CA GLN A 65 -21.24 17.36 -0.67
C GLN A 65 -21.70 15.97 -1.09
N THR A 66 -20.97 15.30 -1.98
CA THR A 66 -21.31 13.94 -2.45
C THR A 66 -21.49 13.02 -1.23
N PRO A 67 -22.67 12.41 -1.04
CA PRO A 67 -22.95 11.58 0.12
C PRO A 67 -22.39 10.16 -0.06
N LEU A 68 -21.56 9.68 0.87
CA LEU A 68 -20.99 8.31 0.86
C LEU A 68 -21.93 7.33 1.57
N ARG A 69 -23.18 7.22 1.09
CA ARG A 69 -24.20 6.31 1.68
C ARG A 69 -23.99 4.86 1.28
N GLU A 70 -23.58 4.64 0.04
CA GLU A 70 -23.39 3.30 -0.50
C GLU A 70 -22.05 2.71 -0.05
N ASN A 71 -22.10 1.68 0.79
CA ASN A 71 -20.90 1.06 1.37
C ASN A 71 -19.90 0.56 0.31
N LYS A 72 -20.40 0.04 -0.82
CA LYS A 72 -19.55 -0.45 -1.92
C LYS A 72 -18.76 0.69 -2.57
N LEU A 73 -19.42 1.79 -2.91
CA LEU A 73 -18.78 2.97 -3.51
C LEU A 73 -17.85 3.67 -2.51
N LYS A 74 -18.29 3.80 -1.25
CA LYS A 74 -17.45 4.31 -0.16
C LYS A 74 -16.17 3.50 -0.01
N HIS A 75 -16.28 2.17 0.04
CA HIS A 75 -15.11 1.30 0.14
C HIS A 75 -14.19 1.46 -1.07
N ARG A 76 -14.75 1.46 -2.30
CA ARG A 76 -13.96 1.64 -3.52
C ARG A 76 -13.18 2.95 -3.51
N LEU A 77 -13.83 4.07 -3.19
CA LEU A 77 -13.18 5.37 -3.10
C LEU A 77 -12.05 5.36 -2.05
N LEU A 78 -12.34 4.91 -0.82
CA LEU A 78 -11.35 4.91 0.26
C LEU A 78 -10.18 3.96 -0.02
N ALA A 79 -10.42 2.83 -0.69
CA ALA A 79 -9.37 1.89 -1.07
C ALA A 79 -8.45 2.47 -2.16
N GLN A 80 -9.03 3.14 -3.18
CA GLN A 80 -8.25 3.82 -4.21
C GLN A 80 -7.39 4.94 -3.60
N LEU A 81 -7.97 5.77 -2.73
CA LEU A 81 -7.22 6.84 -2.04
C LEU A 81 -6.13 6.28 -1.13
N ALA A 82 -6.38 5.18 -0.42
CA ALA A 82 -5.37 4.55 0.43
C ALA A 82 -4.19 4.00 -0.38
N ALA A 83 -4.45 3.43 -1.56
CA ALA A 83 -3.41 2.94 -2.45
C ALA A 83 -2.60 4.07 -3.09
N GLU A 84 -3.26 5.17 -3.48
CA GLU A 84 -2.62 6.31 -4.14
C GLU A 84 -1.84 7.19 -3.16
N LEU A 85 -2.39 7.46 -1.98
CA LEU A 85 -1.79 8.34 -0.97
C LEU A 85 -0.94 7.60 0.06
N GLY A 86 -0.94 6.25 0.04
CA GLY A 86 -0.26 5.43 1.05
C GLY A 86 -0.81 5.62 2.48
N HIS A 87 -2.00 6.22 2.63
CA HIS A 87 -2.59 6.57 3.92
C HIS A 87 -4.04 6.09 4.02
N ALA A 88 -4.28 5.07 4.83
CA ALA A 88 -5.60 4.47 5.01
C ALA A 88 -6.37 5.09 6.17
N VAL A 89 -7.69 5.24 6.01
CA VAL A 89 -8.58 5.75 7.06
C VAL A 89 -8.74 4.69 8.17
N PRO A 90 -8.47 5.03 9.45
CA PRO A 90 -8.67 4.11 10.57
C PRO A 90 -10.15 3.73 10.77
N ASN A 91 -10.41 2.51 11.25
CA ASN A 91 -11.77 2.01 11.51
C ASN A 91 -12.59 2.91 12.44
N SER A 92 -11.95 3.52 13.44
CA SER A 92 -12.58 4.46 14.37
C SER A 92 -13.08 5.74 13.69
N ARG A 93 -12.53 6.12 12.54
CA ARG A 93 -12.91 7.31 11.77
C ARG A 93 -13.86 7.00 10.62
N LEU A 94 -14.04 5.73 10.23
CA LEU A 94 -14.88 5.36 9.08
C LEU A 94 -16.33 5.83 9.20
N HIS A 95 -16.92 5.82 10.40
CA HIS A 95 -18.30 6.29 10.62
C HIS A 95 -18.47 7.81 10.44
N GLN A 96 -17.37 8.57 10.48
CA GLN A 96 -17.33 10.02 10.30
C GLN A 96 -17.23 10.40 8.82
N MET A 97 -16.76 9.50 7.96
CA MET A 97 -16.68 9.70 6.50
C MET A 97 -18.07 9.58 5.86
N ARG A 98 -18.89 10.63 5.95
CA ARG A 98 -20.27 10.65 5.45
C ARG A 98 -20.40 11.38 4.12
N ARG A 99 -19.54 12.37 3.87
CA ARG A 99 -19.44 13.16 2.65
C ARG A 99 -18.02 13.21 2.12
N ALA A 100 -17.84 13.51 0.83
CA ALA A 100 -16.52 13.62 0.22
C ALA A 100 -15.66 14.70 0.90
N GLY A 101 -16.28 15.77 1.40
CA GLY A 101 -15.63 16.80 2.20
C GLY A 101 -15.07 16.28 3.53
N ASP A 102 -15.70 15.29 4.17
CA ASP A 102 -15.17 14.68 5.40
C ASP A 102 -13.87 13.92 5.10
N VAL A 103 -13.83 13.24 3.95
CA VAL A 103 -12.64 12.53 3.45
C VAL A 103 -11.53 13.51 3.12
N LEU A 104 -11.85 14.60 2.43
CA LEU A 104 -10.90 15.68 2.16
C LEU A 104 -10.35 16.29 3.46
N GLY A 105 -11.20 16.53 4.45
CA GLY A 105 -10.80 17.04 5.76
C GLY A 105 -9.82 16.12 6.47
N PHE A 106 -10.03 14.80 6.39
CA PHE A 106 -9.11 13.81 6.92
C PHE A 106 -7.74 13.88 6.21
N TYR A 107 -7.72 13.82 4.89
CA TYR A 107 -6.46 13.82 4.12
C TYR A 107 -5.76 15.18 4.08
N ARG A 108 -6.38 16.27 4.51
CA ARG A 108 -5.67 17.55 4.70
C ARG A 108 -4.79 17.57 5.95
N THR A 109 -4.99 16.64 6.88
CA THR A 109 -4.27 16.65 8.15
C THR A 109 -2.98 15.82 8.02
N PRO A 110 -1.79 16.43 8.16
CA PRO A 110 -0.53 15.68 8.13
C PRO A 110 -0.38 14.78 9.36
N VAL A 111 0.33 13.67 9.21
CA VAL A 111 0.65 12.73 10.28
C VAL A 111 2.17 12.60 10.36
N LYS A 112 2.73 12.74 11.57
CA LYS A 112 4.15 12.48 11.86
C LYS A 112 4.24 11.20 12.68
N ASP A 113 5.15 10.32 12.31
CA ASP A 113 5.40 9.04 12.99
C ASP A 113 6.62 9.07 13.92
N GLY A 114 7.34 10.20 13.97
CA GLY A 114 8.46 10.43 14.87
C GLY A 114 8.04 10.41 16.34
N THR A 115 8.97 9.98 17.19
CA THR A 115 8.81 10.06 18.65
C THR A 115 8.97 11.50 19.12
N LYS A 116 8.54 11.78 20.35
CA LYS A 116 8.76 13.10 20.97
C LYS A 116 10.25 13.49 21.02
N LEU A 117 11.14 12.50 21.13
CA LEU A 117 12.57 12.76 21.14
C LEU A 117 13.09 13.17 19.77
N ASP A 118 12.62 12.51 18.71
CA ASP A 118 12.96 12.88 17.33
C ASP A 118 12.51 14.32 17.03
N GLU A 119 11.34 14.72 17.56
CA GLU A 119 10.85 16.09 17.48
C GLU A 119 11.78 17.09 18.21
N PHE A 120 12.23 16.76 19.42
CA PHE A 120 13.20 17.61 20.15
C PHE A 120 14.57 17.68 19.47
N ALA A 121 15.03 16.57 18.90
CA ALA A 121 16.30 16.53 18.18
C ALA A 121 16.25 17.35 16.89
N ALA A 122 15.10 17.43 16.23
CA ALA A 122 14.88 18.26 15.04
C ALA A 122 14.66 19.76 15.37
N ALA A 123 14.26 20.08 16.60
CA ALA A 123 14.07 21.46 17.05
C ALA A 123 15.41 22.16 17.35
N GLU A 124 15.44 23.49 17.21
CA GLU A 124 16.60 24.28 17.64
C GLU A 124 16.70 24.27 19.17
N LEU A 125 17.59 23.42 19.68
CA LEU A 125 17.85 23.33 21.11
C LEU A 125 18.75 24.49 21.59
N PRO A 126 18.50 25.04 22.78
CA PRO A 126 19.42 25.98 23.42
C PRO A 126 20.83 25.39 23.51
N PRO A 127 21.90 26.20 23.34
CA PRO A 127 23.28 25.69 23.26
C PRO A 127 23.74 24.94 24.53
N ASN A 128 23.11 25.23 25.66
CA ASN A 128 23.36 24.62 26.97
C ASN A 128 22.56 23.33 27.22
N LEU A 129 21.73 22.88 26.28
CA LEU A 129 20.88 21.70 26.44
C LEU A 129 21.38 20.57 25.53
N LYS A 130 21.76 19.44 26.14
CA LYS A 130 22.19 18.22 25.44
C LYS A 130 21.28 17.08 25.84
N ILE A 131 20.69 16.41 24.85
CA ILE A 131 19.84 15.25 25.05
C ILE A 131 20.60 14.04 24.51
N ILE A 132 20.74 12.99 25.32
CA ILE A 132 21.44 11.76 24.95
C ILE A 132 20.41 10.62 25.04
N TRP A 133 20.28 9.85 23.97
CA TRP A 133 19.43 8.66 23.96
C TRP A 133 20.15 7.49 24.62
N GLN A 134 19.53 6.90 25.65
CA GLN A 134 19.95 5.65 26.26
C GLN A 134 18.76 4.69 26.20
N GLN A 135 19.00 3.50 25.64
CA GLN A 135 17.99 2.48 25.39
C GLN A 135 18.26 1.23 26.23
#